data_AF-A0A9C9GCG2-F1
#
_entry.id   AF-A0A9C9GCG2-F1
#
_cell.length_a   1.000
_cell.length_b   1.000
_cell.length_c   1.000
_cell.angle_alpha   90.00
_cell.angle_beta   90.00
_cell.angle_gamma   90.00
#
_symmetry.space_group_name_H-M   'P 1'
#
loop_
_entity.id
_entity.type
_entity.pdbx_description
1 polymer ?
#
loop_
_entity_poly.entity_id
_entity_poly.type
_entity_poly.pdbx_seq_one_letter_code
_entity_poly.pdbx_strand_id
1 'polypeptide(L)' 'CAVGGCAGCVVEVRTTQGPAMKRVCVDGPVFDAYSVFDP' A
#
# COMPACT_ATOMS: atom_id res chain seq x y z
N CYS A 1 -5.97 9.00 -9.72
CA CYS A 1 -6.36 8.61 -11.10
C CYS A 1 -6.92 7.20 -11.20
N ALA A 2 -6.91 6.37 -10.14
CA ALA A 2 -7.43 4.99 -10.13
C ALA A 2 -6.75 3.98 -11.09
N VAL A 3 -5.82 4.42 -11.93
CA VAL A 3 -5.07 3.58 -12.88
C VAL A 3 -3.58 3.50 -12.55
N GLY A 4 -3.18 3.91 -11.35
CA GLY A 4 -1.80 3.81 -10.87
C GLY A 4 -0.81 4.88 -11.34
N GLY A 5 -1.18 5.74 -12.30
CA GLY A 5 -0.26 6.73 -12.88
C GLY A 5 0.10 7.91 -11.97
N CYS A 6 -0.77 8.31 -11.05
CA CYS A 6 -0.57 9.53 -10.24
C CYS A 6 0.09 9.29 -8.88
N ALA A 7 0.26 8.02 -8.46
CA ALA A 7 0.76 7.61 -7.15
C ALA A 7 0.06 8.21 -5.89
N GLY A 8 -0.97 9.06 -6.04
CA GLY A 8 -1.68 9.64 -4.89
C GLY A 8 -2.51 8.64 -4.05
N CYS A 9 -2.61 7.39 -4.47
CA CYS A 9 -3.32 6.31 -3.75
C CYS A 9 -2.34 5.41 -2.95
N VAL A 10 -1.10 5.84 -2.68
CA VAL A 10 -0.10 4.99 -2.00
C VAL A 10 -0.33 4.88 -0.50
N VAL A 11 -0.07 3.68 0.04
CA VAL A 11 -0.01 3.37 1.47
C VAL A 11 1.31 2.66 1.77
N GLU A 12 1.86 2.87 2.96
CA GLU A 12 3.01 2.11 3.44
C GLU A 12 2.55 0.71 3.88
N VAL A 13 3.29 -0.32 3.48
CA VAL A 13 3.15 -1.68 3.98
C VAL A 13 4.47 -2.15 4.57
N ARG A 14 4.39 -2.82 5.72
CA ARG A 14 5.55 -3.46 6.36
C ARG A 14 5.86 -4.77 5.65
N THR A 15 7.12 -4.96 5.28
CA THR A 15 7.60 -6.20 4.68
C THR A 15 8.84 -6.70 5.43
N THR A 16 9.26 -7.95 5.19
CA THR A 16 10.48 -8.52 5.77
C THR A 16 11.76 -7.79 5.34
N GLN A 17 11.70 -7.01 4.25
CA GLN A 17 12.82 -6.24 3.72
C GLN A 17 12.78 -4.76 4.12
N GLY A 18 11.79 -4.35 4.92
CA GLY A 18 11.54 -2.96 5.30
C GLY A 18 10.20 -2.42 4.79
N PRO A 19 9.90 -1.13 5.02
CA PRO A 19 8.68 -0.50 4.55
C PRO A 19 8.68 -0.36 3.02
N ALA A 20 7.52 -0.55 2.40
CA ALA A 20 7.31 -0.37 0.97
C ALA A 20 6.04 0.43 0.70
N MET A 21 6.06 1.28 -0.32
CA MET A 21 4.87 2.03 -0.74
C MET A 21 4.10 1.24 -1.81
N LYS A 22 2.86 0.87 -1.52
CA LYS A 22 1.95 0.15 -2.42
C LYS A 22 0.83 1.07 -2.88
N ARG A 23 0.45 1.04 -4.15
CA ARG A 23 -0.67 1.81 -4.70
C ARG A 23 -1.97 1.04 -4.49
N VAL A 24 -2.88 1.55 -3.67
CA VAL A 24 -4.20 0.93 -3.43
C VAL A 24 -4.93 0.59 -4.72
N CYS A 25 -4.86 1.49 -5.70
CA CYS A 25 -5.58 1.38 -6.96
C CYS A 25 -4.93 0.42 -7.99
N VAL A 26 -3.78 -0.21 -7.69
CA VAL A 26 -3.10 -1.19 -8.57
C VAL A 26 -2.72 -2.45 -7.79
N ASP A 27 -2.14 -2.27 -6.60
CA ASP A 27 -1.64 -3.32 -5.73
C ASP A 27 -2.69 -3.76 -4.68
N GLY A 28 -3.75 -2.97 -4.47
CA GLY A 28 -4.87 -3.23 -3.56
C GLY A 28 -6.17 -3.62 -4.29
N PRO A 29 -7.38 -3.34 -3.74
CA PRO A 29 -7.70 -2.43 -2.64
C PRO A 29 -7.63 -3.05 -1.24
N VAL A 30 -7.41 -4.36 -1.15
CA VAL A 30 -7.37 -5.10 0.11
C VAL A 30 -5.93 -5.37 0.51
N PHE A 31 -5.62 -5.12 1.79
CA PHE A 31 -4.31 -5.34 2.39
C PHE A 31 -4.48 -6.06 3.72
N ASP A 32 -3.42 -6.74 4.16
CA ASP A 32 -3.36 -7.24 5.54
C ASP A 32 -3.29 -6.04 6.50
N ALA A 33 -4.25 -5.97 7.42
CA ALA A 33 -4.34 -4.89 8.39
C ALA A 33 -3.08 -4.75 9.23
N TYR A 34 -2.44 -5.86 9.63
CA TYR A 34 -1.22 -5.83 10.44
C TYR A 34 0.00 -5.32 9.67
N SER A 35 -0.05 -5.35 8.34
CA SER A 35 1.00 -4.78 7.50
C SER A 35 0.86 -3.26 7.31
N VAL A 36 -0.32 -2.69 7.59
CA VAL A 36 -0.64 -1.27 7.34
C VAL A 36 -0.80 -0.48 8.65
N PHE A 37 -1.30 -1.10 9.71
CA PHE A 37 -1.56 -0.47 11.00
C PHE A 37 -0.73 -1.15 12.09
N ASP A 38 -0.14 -0.37 13.00
CA ASP A 38 0.31 -0.90 14.30
C ASP A 38 -0.85 -0.81 15.30
N PRO A 39 -0.98 -1.78 16.23
CA PRO A 39 -1.87 -1.64 17.39
C PRO A 39 -1.42 -0.52 18.35
#